data_AF-A0A0C9Z2H8-F1
#
_entry.id   AF-A0A0C9Z2H8-F1
#
_cell.length_a   1.000
_cell.length_b   1.000
_cell.length_c   1.000
_cell.angle_alpha   90.00
_cell.angle_beta   90.00
_cell.angle_gamma   90.00
#
_symmetry.space_group_name_H-M   'P 1'
#
loop_
_entity.id
_entity.type
_entity.pdbx_description
1 polymer ?
#
loop_
_entity_poly.entity_id
_entity_poly.type
_entity_poly.pdbx_seq_one_letter_code
_entity_poly.pdbx_strand_id
1 'polypeptide(L)'
;MTVGCAVVVDATGEEHRMLLDQCCSFDRLMAFVPGILSKCRPDKAHIQQWYIDRGQFDFIIDDGTNMTQLTRESDIWSTIEPGTKIIMRVITTEVARRLSASYQCHCGKWNRVKINEVAVVNALKDGFTIIW
;
A
#
# COMPACT_ATOMS: atom_id res chain seq x y z
N MET A 1 5.23 -29.69 22.01
CA MET A 1 5.76 -28.64 21.11
C MET A 1 4.83 -27.45 21.21
N THR A 2 5.28 -26.34 21.77
CA THR A 2 4.55 -25.07 21.70
C THR A 2 4.56 -24.60 20.25
N VAL A 3 3.38 -24.51 19.62
CA VAL A 3 3.28 -23.98 18.26
C VAL A 3 3.56 -22.48 18.34
N GLY A 4 4.71 -22.07 17.81
CA GLY A 4 5.07 -20.67 17.72
C GLY A 4 4.06 -19.91 16.85
N CYS A 5 3.73 -18.68 17.24
CA CYS A 5 2.87 -17.80 16.45
C CYS A 5 3.63 -16.52 16.10
N ALA A 6 3.48 -16.06 14.87
CA ALA A 6 3.79 -14.69 14.46
C ALA A 6 2.54 -13.81 14.60
N VAL A 7 2.74 -12.50 14.58
CA VAL A 7 1.67 -11.50 14.50
C VAL A 7 1.71 -10.87 13.12
N VAL A 8 0.64 -11.03 12.35
CA VAL A 8 0.46 -10.33 11.08
C VAL A 8 -0.46 -9.15 11.31
N VAL A 9 0.00 -7.94 11.02
CA VAL A 9 -0.81 -6.73 11.08
C VAL A 9 -1.28 -6.39 9.69
N ASP A 10 -2.59 -6.26 9.50
CA ASP A 10 -3.14 -5.88 8.21
C ASP A 10 -2.98 -4.38 7.93
N ALA A 11 -3.31 -3.94 6.71
CA ALA A 11 -3.12 -2.56 6.32
C ALA A 11 -4.05 -1.57 7.06
N THR A 12 -5.00 -2.07 7.85
CA THR A 12 -5.88 -1.25 8.71
C THR A 12 -5.39 -1.18 10.15
N GLY A 13 -4.29 -1.87 10.47
CA GLY A 13 -3.70 -1.93 11.80
C GLY A 13 -4.27 -3.03 12.70
N GLU A 14 -5.13 -3.91 12.19
CA GLU A 14 -5.67 -5.02 12.99
C GLU A 14 -4.64 -6.17 13.05
N GLU A 15 -4.45 -6.74 14.24
CA GLU A 15 -3.46 -7.78 14.49
C GLU A 15 -4.08 -9.19 14.40
N HIS A 16 -3.38 -10.08 13.70
CA HIS A 16 -3.81 -11.45 13.42
C HIS A 16 -2.72 -12.41 13.86
N ARG A 17 -3.03 -13.26 14.86
CA ARG A 17 -2.12 -14.33 15.27
C ARG A 17 -2.13 -15.43 14.22
N MET A 18 -0.96 -15.74 13.69
CA MET A 18 -0.77 -16.76 12.66
C MET A 18 0.28 -17.77 13.10
N LEU A 19 0.10 -19.02 12.69
CA LEU A 19 1.06 -20.07 12.98
C LEU A 19 2.31 -19.85 12.13
N LEU A 20 3.50 -20.19 12.66
CA LEU A 20 4.75 -19.99 11.92
C LEU A 20 4.79 -20.71 10.57
N ASP A 21 4.18 -21.89 10.46
CA ASP A 21 4.10 -22.63 9.20
C ASP A 21 3.25 -21.93 8.13
N GLN A 22 2.37 -21.01 8.54
CA GLN A 22 1.60 -20.15 7.63
C GLN A 22 2.40 -18.93 7.18
N CYS A 23 3.42 -18.54 7.96
CA CYS A 23 4.26 -17.37 7.69
C CYS A 23 5.65 -17.72 7.15
N CYS A 24 5.98 -18.99 6.90
CA CYS A 24 7.33 -19.40 6.53
C CYS A 24 7.68 -19.22 5.04
N SER A 25 6.78 -18.65 4.24
CA SER A 25 7.04 -18.16 2.88
C SER A 25 5.97 -17.18 2.44
N PHE A 26 6.30 -16.35 1.43
CA PHE A 26 5.34 -15.41 0.84
C PHE A 26 4.07 -16.11 0.33
N ASP A 27 4.21 -17.17 -0.46
CA ASP A 27 3.06 -17.84 -1.07
C ASP A 27 2.16 -18.52 -0.01
N ARG A 28 2.75 -19.02 1.08
CA ARG A 28 1.96 -19.54 2.21
C ARG A 28 1.19 -18.43 2.91
N LEU A 29 1.86 -17.33 3.27
CA LEU A 29 1.19 -16.20 3.92
C LEU A 29 0.05 -15.67 3.04
N MET A 30 0.31 -15.50 1.74
CA MET A 30 -0.68 -15.08 0.76
C MET A 30 -1.90 -16.00 0.68
N ALA A 31 -1.73 -17.31 0.79
CA ALA A 31 -2.84 -18.26 0.80
C ALA A 31 -3.79 -18.07 2.01
N PHE A 32 -3.29 -17.49 3.11
CA PHE A 32 -4.08 -17.20 4.32
C PHE A 32 -4.60 -15.76 4.40
N VAL A 33 -4.17 -14.86 3.50
CA VAL A 33 -4.68 -13.48 3.43
C VAL A 33 -6.21 -13.41 3.31
N PRO A 34 -6.91 -14.25 2.52
CA PRO A 34 -8.37 -14.25 2.51
C PRO A 34 -8.98 -14.49 3.90
N GLY A 35 -8.34 -15.33 4.72
CA GLY A 35 -8.73 -15.57 6.11
C GLY A 35 -8.52 -14.35 7.01
N ILE A 36 -7.43 -13.61 6.82
CA ILE A 36 -7.17 -12.32 7.49
C ILE A 36 -8.27 -11.31 7.11
N LEU A 37 -8.52 -11.14 5.82
CA LEU A 37 -9.50 -10.18 5.31
C LEU A 37 -10.93 -10.51 5.75
N SER A 38 -11.28 -11.79 5.90
CA SER A 38 -12.60 -12.21 6.38
C SER A 38 -12.91 -11.76 7.82
N LYS A 39 -11.87 -11.45 8.62
CA LYS A 39 -12.01 -10.94 9.99
C LYS A 39 -12.16 -9.41 10.04
N CYS A 40 -11.76 -8.72 8.97
CA CYS A 40 -11.95 -7.28 8.84
C CYS A 40 -13.44 -6.96 8.63
N ARG A 41 -13.83 -5.71 8.90
CA ARG A 41 -15.13 -5.20 8.45
C ARG A 41 -15.24 -5.28 6.91
N PRO A 42 -16.44 -5.53 6.34
CA PRO A 42 -16.58 -5.76 4.90
C PRO A 42 -16.04 -4.63 4.01
N ASP A 43 -16.22 -3.37 4.42
CA ASP A 43 -15.70 -2.18 3.74
C ASP A 43 -14.16 -2.15 3.73
N LYS A 44 -13.54 -2.43 4.88
CA LYS A 44 -12.08 -2.53 5.02
C LYS A 44 -11.51 -3.70 4.22
N ALA A 45 -12.15 -4.87 4.30
CA ALA A 45 -11.75 -6.07 3.57
C ALA A 45 -11.74 -5.82 2.06
N HIS A 46 -12.79 -5.16 1.55
CA HIS A 46 -12.91 -4.81 0.14
C HIS A 46 -11.78 -3.88 -0.33
N ILE A 47 -11.46 -2.84 0.45
CA ILE A 47 -10.38 -1.90 0.11
C ILE A 47 -9.02 -2.61 0.11
N GLN A 48 -8.73 -3.46 1.09
CA GLN A 48 -7.46 -4.19 1.13
C GLN A 48 -7.34 -5.16 -0.04
N GLN A 49 -8.40 -5.91 -0.37
CA GLN A 49 -8.46 -6.77 -1.55
C GLN A 49 -8.20 -5.99 -2.84
N TRP A 50 -8.76 -4.78 -2.97
CA TRP A 50 -8.57 -3.91 -4.12
C TRP A 50 -7.09 -3.56 -4.38
N TYR A 51 -6.29 -3.36 -3.32
CA TYR A 51 -4.85 -3.13 -3.44
C TYR A 51 -4.08 -4.43 -3.73
N ILE A 52 -4.47 -5.55 -3.11
CA ILE A 52 -3.87 -6.87 -3.35
C ILE A 52 -4.00 -7.26 -4.83
N ASP A 53 -5.19 -7.13 -5.40
CA ASP A 53 -5.48 -7.50 -6.80
C ASP A 53 -4.66 -6.70 -7.81
N ARG A 54 -4.17 -5.52 -7.40
CA ARG A 54 -3.32 -4.63 -8.21
C ARG A 54 -1.83 -4.82 -7.96
N GLY A 55 -1.44 -5.74 -7.07
CA GLY A 55 -0.05 -5.88 -6.63
C GLY A 55 0.47 -4.64 -5.88
N GLN A 56 -0.43 -3.81 -5.36
CA GLN A 56 -0.10 -2.57 -4.65
C GLN A 56 -0.05 -2.80 -3.14
N PHE A 57 0.72 -3.80 -2.73
CA PHE A 57 0.94 -4.12 -1.32
C PHE A 57 2.31 -4.76 -1.14
N ASP A 58 2.82 -4.74 0.09
CA ASP A 58 3.96 -5.54 0.50
C ASP A 58 3.80 -6.07 1.93
N PHE A 59 4.70 -6.97 2.31
CA PHE A 59 4.92 -7.38 3.69
C PHE A 59 6.28 -6.88 4.15
N ILE A 60 6.35 -6.44 5.40
CA ILE A 60 7.60 -6.07 6.06
C ILE A 60 7.69 -6.70 7.44
N ILE A 61 8.91 -6.79 7.98
CA ILE A 61 9.14 -6.93 9.42
C ILE A 61 9.56 -5.58 9.95
N ASP A 62 8.92 -5.14 11.03
CA ASP A 62 9.29 -3.95 11.78
C ASP A 62 9.79 -4.39 13.16
N ASP A 63 11.09 -4.25 13.40
CA ASP A 63 11.73 -4.54 14.69
C ASP A 63 11.87 -3.27 15.56
N GLY A 64 11.25 -2.17 15.16
CA GLY A 64 11.30 -0.86 15.81
C GLY A 64 12.53 -0.03 15.44
N THR A 65 13.54 -0.62 14.80
CA THR A 65 14.77 0.07 14.38
C THR A 65 14.93 0.07 12.87
N ASN A 66 14.56 -1.03 12.23
CA ASN A 66 14.64 -1.24 10.80
C ASN A 66 13.33 -1.84 10.27
N MET A 67 12.97 -1.41 9.06
CA MET A 67 11.90 -2.05 8.29
C MET A 67 12.54 -2.89 7.19
N THR A 68 12.31 -4.20 7.26
CA THR A 68 12.84 -5.13 6.26
C THR A 68 11.72 -5.66 5.39
N GLN A 69 11.81 -5.42 4.07
CA GLN A 69 10.81 -5.89 3.12
C GLN A 69 10.94 -7.39 2.89
N LEU A 70 9.80 -8.10 2.97
CA LEU A 70 9.70 -9.53 2.71
C LEU A 70 9.20 -9.76 1.27
N THR A 71 10.14 -9.82 0.33
CA THR A 71 9.85 -10.22 -1.06
C THR A 71 9.66 -11.73 -1.15
N ARG A 72 9.06 -12.24 -2.23
CA ARG A 72 8.85 -13.69 -2.42
C ARG A 72 10.13 -14.51 -2.29
N GLU A 73 11.25 -13.99 -2.78
CA GLU A 73 12.55 -14.66 -2.82
C GLU A 73 13.40 -14.44 -1.56
N SER A 74 12.90 -13.72 -0.55
CA SER A 74 13.64 -13.41 0.67
C SER A 74 13.97 -14.67 1.48
N ASP A 75 15.22 -14.82 1.89
CA ASP A 75 15.66 -15.88 2.80
C ASP A 75 15.12 -15.69 4.23
N ILE A 76 14.71 -14.46 4.57
CA ILE A 76 14.17 -14.04 5.87
C ILE A 76 12.88 -14.80 6.23
N TRP A 77 12.10 -15.27 5.25
CA TRP A 77 10.92 -16.08 5.54
C TRP A 77 11.23 -17.30 6.40
N SER A 78 12.41 -17.89 6.22
CA SER A 78 12.86 -19.07 6.96
C SER A 78 13.35 -18.75 8.38
N THR A 79 13.57 -17.47 8.70
CA THR A 79 14.10 -17.01 9.99
C THR A 79 13.03 -16.36 10.88
N ILE A 80 11.75 -16.37 10.47
CA ILE A 80 10.65 -15.81 11.26
C ILE A 80 10.49 -16.61 12.56
N GLU A 81 10.65 -15.91 13.69
CA GLU A 81 10.56 -16.47 15.04
C GLU A 81 9.18 -16.19 15.68
N PRO A 82 8.79 -16.96 16.72
CA PRO A 82 7.60 -16.64 17.51
C PRO A 82 7.63 -15.19 18.02
N GLY A 83 6.53 -14.47 17.87
CA GLY A 83 6.40 -13.07 18.27
C GLY A 83 6.83 -12.05 17.22
N THR A 84 7.43 -12.49 16.10
CA THR A 84 7.75 -11.60 14.97
C THR A 84 6.50 -10.88 14.49
N LYS A 85 6.63 -9.56 14.27
CA LYS A 85 5.56 -8.70 13.76
C LYS A 85 5.76 -8.47 12.27
N ILE A 86 4.91 -9.10 11.46
CA ILE A 86 4.85 -8.92 10.01
C ILE A 86 3.76 -7.90 9.73
N ILE A 87 4.07 -6.84 8.99
CA ILE A 87 3.11 -5.78 8.66
C ILE A 87 2.80 -5.86 7.17
N MET A 88 1.53 -5.99 6.85
CA MET A 88 1.00 -5.79 5.50
C MET A 88 0.77 -4.30 5.27
N ARG A 89 1.30 -3.76 4.18
CA ARG A 89 1.12 -2.34 3.83
C ARG A 89 0.54 -2.23 2.44
N VAL A 90 -0.28 -1.20 2.22
CA VAL A 90 -0.70 -0.79 0.87
C VAL A 90 0.31 0.18 0.28
N ILE A 91 0.67 -0.03 -0.97
CA ILE A 91 1.56 0.85 -1.73
C ILE A 91 0.69 1.83 -2.49
N THR A 92 0.63 3.07 -2.01
CA THR A 92 -0.04 4.15 -2.75
C THR A 92 0.97 4.82 -3.67
N THR A 93 0.75 4.70 -4.98
CA THR A 93 1.47 5.52 -5.94
C THR A 93 0.77 6.86 -6.07
N GLU A 94 1.42 7.93 -5.61
CA GLU A 94 0.97 9.28 -5.92
C GLU A 94 1.14 9.50 -7.43
N VAL A 95 0.07 9.31 -8.20
CA VAL A 95 0.05 9.66 -9.62
C VAL A 95 -0.02 11.18 -9.71
N ALA A 96 1.11 11.84 -9.50
CA ALA A 96 1.26 13.25 -9.82
C ALA A 96 1.36 13.38 -11.36
N ARG A 97 0.23 13.20 -12.07
CA ARG A 97 0.15 13.61 -13.47
C ARG A 97 0.39 15.11 -13.52
N ARG A 98 1.57 15.47 -14.01
CA ARG A 98 1.91 16.85 -14.32
C ARG A 98 1.23 17.19 -15.64
N LEU A 99 0.09 17.86 -15.57
CA LEU A 99 -0.52 18.44 -16.75
C LEU A 99 0.34 19.63 -17.18
N SER A 100 0.74 19.66 -18.45
CA SER A 100 1.41 20.83 -19.02
C SER A 100 0.53 21.46 -20.08
N ALA A 101 0.08 22.69 -19.82
CA ALA A 101 -0.62 23.51 -20.81
C ALA A 101 0.36 24.56 -21.35
N SER A 102 0.29 24.82 -22.66
CA SER A 102 0.99 25.94 -23.28
C SER A 102 -0.03 26.99 -23.65
N TYR A 103 0.21 28.25 -23.27
CA TYR A 103 -0.65 29.37 -23.64
C TYR A 103 0.19 30.49 -24.24
N GLN A 104 -0.40 31.22 -25.18
CA GLN A 104 0.23 32.41 -25.75
C GLN A 104 -0.26 33.64 -24.98
N CYS A 105 0.67 34.40 -24.42
CA CYS A 105 0.37 35.69 -23.82
C CYS A 105 -0.07 36.68 -24.91
N HIS A 106 -0.82 37.71 -24.52
CA HIS A 106 -1.23 38.79 -25.42
C HIS A 106 -0.04 39.49 -26.11
N CYS A 107 1.16 39.46 -25.53
CA CYS A 107 2.39 39.94 -26.16
C CYS A 107 3.02 38.97 -27.19
N GLY A 108 2.36 37.85 -27.50
CA GLY A 108 2.81 36.84 -28.46
C GLY A 108 3.74 35.76 -27.89
N LYS A 109 4.18 35.90 -26.62
CA LYS A 109 5.09 34.94 -25.97
C LYS A 109 4.36 33.65 -25.56
N TRP A 110 4.88 32.50 -25.97
CA TRP A 110 4.44 31.20 -25.48
C TRP A 110 5.00 30.91 -24.09
N ASN A 111 4.11 30.56 -23.16
CA ASN A 111 4.46 30.16 -21.80
C ASN A 111 3.93 28.74 -21.54
N ARG A 112 4.62 28.00 -20.68
CA ARG A 112 4.23 26.65 -20.26
C ARG A 112 3.91 26.65 -18.77
N VAL A 113 2.68 26.28 -18.42
CA VAL A 113 2.29 26.05 -17.02
C VAL A 113 2.34 24.55 -16.77
N LYS A 114 3.00 24.16 -15.68
CA LYS A 114 2.93 22.80 -15.14
C LYS A 114 2.01 22.83 -13.94
N ILE A 115 0.92 22.08 -13.98
CA ILE A 115 -0.02 21.98 -12.87
C ILE A 115 -0.05 20.52 -12.40
N ASN A 116 -0.05 20.32 -11.09
CA ASN A 116 -0.32 19.02 -10.50
C ASN A 116 -1.82 18.73 -10.62
N GLU A 117 -2.21 17.57 -11.15
CA GLU A 117 -3.62 17.14 -11.24
C GLU A 117 -4.34 17.22 -9.89
N VAL A 118 -3.64 16.97 -8.77
CA VAL A 118 -4.19 17.13 -7.41
C VAL A 118 -4.61 18.58 -7.14
N ALA A 119 -3.80 19.55 -7.59
CA ALA A 119 -4.12 20.97 -7.46
C ALA A 119 -5.29 21.38 -8.36
N VAL A 120 -5.42 20.77 -9.55
CA VAL A 120 -6.57 20.97 -10.45
C VAL A 120 -7.86 20.47 -9.83
N VAL A 121 -7.86 19.25 -9.29
CA VAL A 121 -9.04 18.65 -8.64
C VAL A 121 -9.47 19.45 -7.41
N ASN A 122 -8.51 19.93 -6.60
CA ASN A 122 -8.82 20.79 -5.46
C ASN A 122 -9.37 22.15 -5.89
N ALA A 123 -8.79 22.80 -6.91
CA ALA A 123 -9.31 24.06 -7.42
C ALA A 123 -10.74 23.94 -7.99
N LEU A 124 -11.07 22.83 -8.67
CA LEU A 124 -12.43 22.57 -9.15
C LEU A 124 -13.42 22.36 -7.98
N LYS A 125 -13.00 21.69 -6.90
CA LYS A 125 -13.81 21.54 -5.67
C LYS A 125 -14.06 22.87 -4.98
N ASP A 126 -13.10 23.80 -5.06
CA ASP A 126 -13.19 25.15 -4.49
C ASP A 126 -13.92 26.15 -5.42
N GLY A 127 -14.54 25.67 -6.51
CA GLY A 127 -15.40 26.46 -7.39
C GLY A 127 -14.66 27.25 -8.47
N PHE A 128 -13.38 26.97 -8.73
CA PHE A 128 -12.64 27.62 -9.81
C PHE A 128 -12.92 26.94 -11.16
N THR A 129 -13.29 27.73 -12.18
CA THR A 129 -13.46 27.24 -13.55
C THR A 129 -12.13 27.29 -14.29
N ILE A 130 -11.64 26.14 -14.76
CA ILE A 130 -10.49 26.07 -15.66
C ILE A 130 -10.99 26.14 -17.09
N ILE A 131 -10.63 27.21 -17.79
CA ILE A 131 -10.96 27.42 -19.21
C ILE A 131 -9.74 26.97 -20.03
N TRP A 132 -9.95 26.03 -20.95
CA TRP A 132 -8.93 25.48 -21.85
C TRP A 132 -8.69 26.37 -23.07
#